data_AF-A0A0R1LWK8-F1
#
_entry.id   AF-A0A0R1LWK8-F1
#
_cell.length_a   1.000
_cell.length_b   1.000
_cell.length_c   1.000
_cell.angle_alpha   90.00
_cell.angle_beta   90.00
_cell.angle_gamma   90.00
#
_symmetry.space_group_name_H-M   'P 1'
#
loop_
_entity.id
_entity.type
_entity.pdbx_description
1 polymer ?
#
loop_
_entity_poly.entity_id
_entity_poly.type
_entity_poly.pdbx_seq_one_letter_code
_entity_poly.pdbx_strand_id
1 'polypeptide(L)'
;MRRDRGREVMQTNNKLLAHRGNVSNLRQVEGTSLISVLNRRKNNHSGVAGVSFDTRSKHWVARLMVRGTLVLNHSFVRFDDAVEAREKAVDQYLGPLLAREEKRVNA
;
A
#
# COMPACT_ATOMS: atom_id res chain seq x y z
N MET A 1 15.72 4.06 22.36
CA MET A 1 15.03 5.00 21.43
C MET A 1 14.50 4.20 20.21
N ARG A 2 13.50 4.66 19.44
CA ARG A 2 12.93 3.88 18.29
C ARG A 2 13.98 3.37 17.30
N ARG A 3 15.06 4.14 17.10
CA ARG A 3 16.19 3.78 16.24
C ARG A 3 16.95 2.55 16.73
N ASP A 4 17.22 2.46 18.03
CA ASP A 4 18.01 1.35 18.60
C ASP A 4 17.26 0.02 18.48
N ARG A 5 15.95 0.04 18.80
CA ARG A 5 15.07 -1.12 18.61
C ARG A 5 14.98 -1.53 17.14
N GLY A 6 14.96 -0.55 16.23
CA GLY A 6 15.00 -0.82 14.79
C GLY A 6 16.29 -1.53 14.37
N ARG A 7 17.45 -1.10 14.89
CA ARG A 7 18.75 -1.75 14.63
C ARG A 7 18.79 -3.17 15.17
N GLU A 8 18.32 -3.39 16.39
CA GLU A 8 18.25 -4.71 17.01
C GLU A 8 17.39 -5.67 16.17
N VAL A 9 16.19 -5.26 15.77
CA VAL A 9 15.32 -6.09 14.91
C VAL A 9 15.97 -6.42 13.56
N MET A 10 16.74 -5.49 12.98
CA MET A 10 17.48 -5.73 11.73
C MET A 10 18.59 -6.78 11.89
N GLN A 11 19.09 -6.99 13.11
CA GLN A 11 20.14 -7.95 13.41
C GLN A 11 19.57 -9.31 13.86
N THR A 12 18.43 -9.34 14.55
CA THR A 12 17.94 -10.54 15.23
C THR A 12 16.74 -11.22 14.55
N ASN A 13 16.04 -10.54 13.64
CA ASN A 13 14.84 -11.11 13.02
C ASN A 13 15.19 -12.06 11.86
N ASN A 14 15.18 -13.37 12.14
CA ASN A 14 15.49 -14.41 11.15
C ASN A 14 14.64 -14.33 9.87
N LYS A 15 13.37 -13.94 9.95
CA LYS A 15 12.52 -13.77 8.75
C LYS A 15 12.99 -12.61 7.88
N LEU A 16 13.38 -11.50 8.52
CA LEU A 16 13.92 -10.34 7.79
C LEU A 16 15.27 -10.69 7.17
N LEU A 17 16.15 -11.38 7.91
CA LEU A 17 17.45 -11.83 7.42
C LEU A 17 17.33 -12.76 6.21
N ALA A 18 16.41 -13.74 6.25
CA ALA A 18 16.18 -14.69 5.17
C ALA A 18 15.71 -14.04 3.86
N HIS A 19 15.11 -12.85 3.93
CA HIS A 19 14.57 -12.13 2.77
C HIS A 19 15.37 -10.88 2.39
N ARG A 20 16.47 -10.59 3.10
CA ARG A 20 17.30 -9.40 2.88
C ARG A 20 17.92 -9.43 1.49
N GLY A 21 17.78 -8.33 0.74
CA GLY A 21 18.33 -8.21 -0.62
C GLY A 21 17.51 -8.92 -1.71
N ASN A 22 16.46 -9.65 -1.36
CA ASN A 22 15.62 -10.30 -2.36
C ASN A 22 14.65 -9.29 -2.99
N VAL A 23 15.00 -8.83 -4.20
CA VAL A 23 14.20 -7.88 -4.98
C VAL A 23 12.87 -8.44 -5.48
N SER A 24 12.72 -9.77 -5.60
CA SER A 24 11.45 -10.38 -6.01
C SER A 24 10.33 -10.13 -4.99
N ASN A 25 10.70 -9.90 -3.71
CA ASN A 25 9.78 -9.51 -2.66
C ASN A 25 9.27 -8.07 -2.81
N LEU A 26 9.85 -7.26 -3.70
CA LEU A 26 9.44 -5.89 -3.97
C LEU A 26 8.55 -5.84 -5.21
N ARG A 27 7.45 -6.63 -5.23
CA ARG A 27 6.52 -6.70 -6.37
C ARG A 27 6.09 -5.29 -6.81
N GLN A 28 6.52 -4.89 -7.99
CA GLN A 28 6.30 -3.58 -8.57
C GLN A 28 5.88 -3.69 -10.04
N VAL A 29 5.03 -2.77 -10.48
CA VAL A 29 4.65 -2.59 -11.89
C VAL A 29 4.82 -1.12 -12.23
N GLU A 30 5.67 -0.82 -13.22
CA GLU A 30 5.98 0.54 -13.68
C GLU A 30 6.26 1.53 -12.53
N GLY A 31 7.04 1.12 -11.51
CA GLY A 31 7.37 1.94 -10.35
C GLY A 31 6.26 2.05 -9.28
N THR A 32 5.17 1.30 -9.42
CA THR A 32 4.09 1.21 -8.43
C THR A 32 4.24 -0.06 -7.60
N SER A 33 4.33 0.05 -6.27
CA SER A 33 4.41 -1.12 -5.36
C SER A 33 3.05 -1.79 -5.20
N LEU A 34 2.89 -3.00 -5.75
CA LEU A 34 1.66 -3.78 -5.61
C LEU A 34 1.41 -4.18 -4.15
N ILE A 35 2.48 -4.46 -3.40
CA ILE A 35 2.38 -4.81 -1.97
C ILE A 35 1.81 -3.63 -1.18
N SER A 36 2.28 -2.41 -1.43
CA SER A 36 1.77 -1.26 -0.70
C SER A 36 0.32 -0.91 -1.07
N VAL A 37 -0.10 -1.22 -2.30
CA VAL A 37 -1.44 -0.88 -2.80
C VAL A 37 -2.47 -1.93 -2.37
N LEU A 38 -2.14 -3.22 -2.50
CA LEU A 38 -3.08 -4.33 -2.35
C LEU A 38 -3.04 -4.95 -0.94
N ASN A 39 -1.88 -4.99 -0.28
CA ASN A 39 -1.76 -5.74 0.96
C ASN A 39 -2.13 -4.88 2.18
N ARG A 40 -2.98 -5.44 3.03
CA ARG A 40 -3.25 -4.89 4.36
C ARG A 40 -2.02 -5.03 5.26
N ARG A 41 -1.58 -3.91 5.86
CA ARG A 41 -0.51 -3.92 6.87
C ARG A 41 -1.02 -4.47 8.20
N LYS A 42 -0.13 -5.08 9.00
CA LYS A 42 -0.49 -5.65 10.31
C LYS A 42 -1.10 -4.63 11.29
N ASN A 43 -0.71 -3.37 11.18
CA ASN A 43 -1.21 -2.27 12.01
C ASN A 43 -2.37 -1.50 11.36
N ASN A 44 -2.94 -2.02 10.28
CA ASN A 44 -4.15 -1.46 9.70
C ASN A 44 -5.36 -1.96 10.49
N HIS A 45 -6.06 -1.04 11.13
CA HIS A 45 -7.26 -1.32 11.93
C HIS A 45 -8.57 -1.15 11.16
N SER A 46 -8.56 -0.59 9.95
CA SER A 46 -9.77 -0.43 9.12
C SER A 46 -10.16 -1.71 8.37
N GLY A 47 -9.22 -2.64 8.22
CA GLY A 47 -9.41 -3.84 7.42
C GLY A 47 -9.17 -3.64 5.92
N VAL A 48 -9.06 -2.39 5.43
CA VAL A 48 -8.96 -2.04 4.01
C VAL A 48 -7.63 -1.33 3.72
N ALA A 49 -6.86 -1.84 2.76
CA ALA A 49 -5.56 -1.26 2.40
C ALA A 49 -5.73 0.18 1.88
N GLY A 50 -4.95 1.12 2.43
CA GLY A 50 -5.02 2.54 2.05
C GLY A 50 -6.14 3.33 2.71
N VAL A 51 -7.01 2.71 3.52
CA VAL A 51 -8.05 3.40 4.31
C VAL A 51 -7.66 3.40 5.78
N SER A 52 -7.75 4.55 6.44
CA SER A 52 -7.41 4.71 7.87
C SER A 52 -8.31 5.74 8.52
N PHE A 53 -8.66 5.54 9.79
CA PHE A 53 -9.39 6.54 10.57
C PHE A 53 -8.42 7.57 11.17
N ASP A 54 -8.66 8.86 10.92
CA ASP A 54 -7.95 9.96 11.58
C ASP A 54 -8.69 10.35 12.85
N THR A 55 -8.11 10.03 14.01
CA THR A 55 -8.72 10.27 15.32
C THR A 55 -8.83 11.75 15.67
N ARG A 56 -8.06 12.63 15.03
CA ARG A 56 -8.11 14.07 15.27
C ARG A 56 -9.27 14.71 14.53
N SER A 57 -9.37 14.47 13.23
CA SER A 57 -10.46 15.01 12.40
C SER A 57 -11.77 14.23 12.54
N LYS A 58 -11.73 13.01 13.10
CA LYS A 58 -12.87 12.06 13.15
C LYS A 58 -13.38 11.67 11.76
N HIS A 59 -12.50 11.64 10.77
CA HIS A 59 -12.83 11.26 9.40
C HIS A 59 -12.07 10.00 8.97
N TRP A 60 -12.64 9.29 8.00
CA TRP A 60 -11.99 8.21 7.27
C TRP A 60 -11.16 8.79 6.14
N VAL A 61 -9.90 8.39 6.04
CA VAL A 61 -8.99 8.89 5.01
C VAL A 61 -8.61 7.76 4.08
N ALA A 62 -8.84 7.95 2.78
CA ALA A 62 -8.44 7.03 1.73
C ALA A 62 -7.25 7.59 0.94
N ARG A 63 -6.25 6.74 0.69
CA ARG A 63 -5.02 7.11 -0.03
C ARG A 63 -4.61 6.08 -1.07
N LEU A 64 -4.14 6.55 -2.21
CA LEU A 64 -3.51 5.73 -3.26
C LEU A 64 -2.27 6.43 -3.81
N MET A 65 -1.15 5.71 -3.82
CA MET A 65 0.06 6.13 -4.50
C MET A 65 0.32 5.24 -5.71
N VAL A 66 0.51 5.86 -6.88
CA VAL A 66 0.79 5.20 -8.16
C VAL A 66 1.97 5.93 -8.80
N ARG A 67 3.02 5.19 -9.15
CA ARG A 67 4.26 5.74 -9.74
C ARG A 67 4.87 6.94 -8.98
N GLY A 68 4.79 6.92 -7.65
CA GLY A 68 5.27 8.01 -6.79
C GLY A 68 4.31 9.20 -6.66
N THR A 69 3.18 9.20 -7.36
CA THR A 69 2.15 10.25 -7.28
C THR A 69 1.00 9.83 -6.39
N LEU A 70 0.56 10.71 -5.50
CA LEU A 70 -0.59 10.49 -4.63
C LEU A 70 -1.89 10.82 -5.38
N VAL A 71 -2.42 9.84 -6.11
CA VAL A 71 -3.61 10.00 -6.99
C VAL A 71 -4.94 10.01 -6.22
N LEU A 72 -4.93 9.56 -4.96
CA LEU A 72 -6.06 9.70 -4.03
C LEU A 72 -5.53 10.15 -2.66
N ASN A 73 -6.12 11.20 -2.09
CA ASN A 73 -5.84 11.68 -0.74
C ASN A 73 -7.02 12.49 -0.19
N HIS A 74 -8.12 11.82 0.11
CA HIS A 74 -9.36 12.48 0.55
C HIS A 74 -9.87 11.92 1.89
N SER A 75 -10.57 12.78 2.61
CA SER A 75 -11.24 12.47 3.87
C SER A 75 -12.76 12.39 3.67
N PHE A 76 -13.39 11.46 4.37
CA PHE A 76 -14.81 11.12 4.28
C PHE A 76 -15.39 10.99 5.67
N VAL A 77 -16.67 11.34 5.83
CA VAL A 77 -17.37 11.19 7.10
C VAL A 77 -17.71 9.72 7.35
N ARG A 78 -18.14 8.99 6.30
CA ARG A 78 -18.51 7.59 6.38
C ARG A 78 -17.36 6.68 5.95
N PHE A 79 -17.31 5.49 6.55
CA PHE A 79 -16.34 4.47 6.20
C PHE A 79 -16.52 4.00 4.76
N ASP A 80 -17.77 3.69 4.40
CA ASP A 80 -18.13 3.13 3.10
C ASP A 80 -17.69 4.05 1.96
N ASP A 81 -17.90 5.37 2.08
CA ASP A 81 -17.48 6.36 1.08
C ASP A 81 -15.96 6.34 0.86
N ALA A 82 -15.18 6.14 1.94
CA ALA A 82 -13.72 6.03 1.84
C ALA A 82 -13.27 4.73 1.18
N VAL A 83 -13.99 3.63 1.41
CA VAL A 83 -13.73 2.33 0.76
C VAL A 83 -14.09 2.41 -0.72
N GLU A 84 -15.25 2.95 -1.06
CA GLU A 84 -15.69 3.12 -2.43
C GLU A 84 -14.73 4.02 -3.22
N ALA A 85 -14.33 5.16 -2.66
CA ALA A 85 -13.33 6.03 -3.28
C ALA A 85 -11.98 5.33 -3.46
N ARG A 86 -11.60 4.45 -2.52
CA ARG A 86 -10.37 3.67 -2.58
C ARG A 86 -10.42 2.65 -3.72
N GLU A 87 -11.50 1.87 -3.81
CA GLU A 87 -11.71 0.85 -4.84
C GLU A 87 -11.75 1.48 -6.23
N LYS A 88 -12.55 2.54 -6.41
CA LYS A 88 -12.61 3.30 -7.67
C LYS A 88 -11.23 3.79 -8.11
N ALA A 89 -10.43 4.33 -7.20
CA ALA A 89 -9.09 4.78 -7.52
C ALA A 89 -8.15 3.62 -7.88
N VAL A 90 -8.27 2.47 -7.22
CA VAL A 90 -7.49 1.27 -7.59
C VAL A 90 -7.86 0.84 -9.00
N ASP A 91 -9.13 0.72 -9.33
CA ASP A 91 -9.57 0.31 -10.67
C ASP A 91 -9.12 1.29 -11.75
N GLN A 92 -9.30 2.59 -11.50
CA GLN A 92 -8.96 3.64 -12.46
C GLN A 92 -7.45 3.73 -12.74
N TYR A 93 -6.61 3.63 -11.71
CA TYR A 93 -5.18 3.91 -11.85
C TYR A 93 -4.30 2.65 -11.87
N LEU A 94 -4.67 1.58 -11.18
CA LEU A 94 -3.90 0.34 -11.16
C LEU A 94 -4.35 -0.64 -12.25
N GLY A 95 -5.65 -0.71 -12.56
CA GLY A 95 -6.19 -1.61 -13.58
C GLY A 95 -5.46 -1.51 -14.93
N PRO A 96 -5.28 -0.31 -15.51
CA PRO A 96 -4.54 -0.15 -16.76
C PRO A 96 -3.06 -0.55 -16.68
N LEU A 97 -2.43 -0.42 -15.51
CA LEU A 97 -1.03 -0.82 -15.31
C LEU A 97 -0.86 -2.33 -15.35
N LEU A 98 -1.76 -3.04 -14.67
CA LEU A 98 -1.76 -4.50 -14.64
C LEU A 98 -2.02 -5.06 -16.04
N ALA A 99 -3.00 -4.52 -16.77
CA ALA A 99 -3.30 -4.96 -18.12
C ALA A 99 -2.12 -4.77 -19.10
N ARG A 100 -1.33 -3.69 -18.95
CA ARG A 100 -0.12 -3.46 -19.76
C ARG A 100 0.99 -4.44 -19.39
N GLU A 101 1.16 -4.71 -18.11
CA GLU A 101 2.14 -5.67 -17.62
C GLU A 101 1.82 -7.09 -18.11
N GLU A 102 0.56 -7.51 -18.05
CA GLU A 102 0.11 -8.81 -18.58
C GLU A 102 0.39 -8.94 -20.08
N LYS A 103 0.10 -7.90 -20.85
CA LYS A 103 0.44 -7.87 -22.29
C LYS A 103 1.94 -7.97 -22.53
N ARG A 104 2.78 -7.35 -21.70
CA ARG A 104 4.24 -7.40 -21.81
C ARG A 104 4.79 -8.79 -21.50
N VAL A 105 4.22 -9.48 -20.51
CA VAL A 105 4.65 -10.82 -20.11
C VAL A 105 4.23 -11.88 -21.13
N ASN A 106 3.10 -11.67 -21.81
CA ASN A 106 2.53 -12.62 -22.79
C ASN A 106 2.94 -12.34 -24.25
N ALA A 107 3.72 -11.29 -24.51
CA ALA A 107 4.26 -10.95 -25.84
C ALA A 107 5.69 -11.47 -25.98
#